data_AF-A0AB34ALF1-F1
#
_entry.id   AF-A0AB34ALF1-F1
#
_cell.length_a   1.000
_cell.length_b   1.000
_cell.length_c   1.000
_cell.angle_alpha   90.00
_cell.angle_beta   90.00
_cell.angle_gamma   90.00
#
_symmetry.space_group_name_H-M   'P 1'
#
loop_
_entity.id
_entity.type
_entity.pdbx_description
1 polymer ?
#
loop_
_entity_poly.entity_id
_entity_poly.type
_entity_poly.pdbx_seq_one_letter_code
_entity_poly.pdbx_strand_id
1 'polypeptide(L)'
;MPSQNHKKAKTININLTEAEYEKVKQLAEIRNLNPTAYTRLVALGNRIKPTVVEMPSNQMRIDSDEDVEKYKSEAQSNAYYASMFKRFASYIEDDRFYINLHEVQSDRELIQAIHQVKKE
;
A
#
# COMPACT_ATOMS: atom_id res chain seq x y z
N MET A 1 26.20 1.04 51.38
CA MET A 1 25.49 1.90 50.41
C MET A 1 26.54 2.68 49.63
N PRO A 2 26.73 2.45 48.32
CA PRO A 2 27.67 3.26 47.57
C PRO A 2 27.04 4.63 47.29
N SER A 3 27.80 5.66 47.63
CA SER A 3 27.56 7.07 47.42
C SER A 3 27.28 7.36 45.94
N GLN A 4 26.31 8.24 45.67
CA GLN A 4 26.03 8.77 44.36
C GLN A 4 27.27 9.50 43.84
N ASN A 5 28.12 8.78 43.10
CA ASN A 5 29.10 9.37 42.22
C ASN A 5 28.32 10.18 41.17
N HIS A 6 28.10 11.46 41.44
CA HIS A 6 27.76 12.44 40.41
C HIS A 6 28.93 12.44 39.41
N LYS A 7 28.91 11.52 38.44
CA LYS A 7 29.70 11.62 37.21
C LYS A 7 29.39 13.00 36.65
N LYS A 8 30.30 13.96 36.86
CA LYS A 8 30.21 15.40 36.56
C LYS A 8 29.19 15.68 35.44
N ALA A 9 27.95 15.99 35.81
CA ALA A 9 26.90 16.24 34.83
C ALA A 9 27.31 17.46 34.00
N LYS A 10 27.32 17.31 32.68
CA LYS A 10 27.65 18.40 31.75
C LYS A 10 26.36 18.86 31.07
N THR A 11 26.14 20.16 31.05
CA THR A 11 25.05 20.79 30.33
C THR A 11 25.50 21.13 28.91
N ILE A 12 24.64 20.88 27.92
CA ILE A 12 24.84 21.27 26.53
C ILE A 12 23.76 22.30 26.20
N ASN A 13 24.19 23.49 25.80
CA ASN A 13 23.29 24.55 25.34
C ASN A 13 23.27 24.52 23.80
N ILE A 14 22.07 24.51 23.22
CA ILE A 14 21.86 24.51 21.77
C ILE A 14 21.03 25.75 21.43
N ASN A 15 21.59 26.62 20.60
CA ASN A 15 20.85 27.76 20.06
C ASN A 15 20.11 27.29 18.81
N LEU A 16 18.81 27.55 18.74
CA LEU A 16 17.94 27.18 17.63
C LEU A 16 17.13 28.41 17.22
N THR A 17 16.81 28.51 15.94
CA THR A 17 15.76 29.42 15.46
C THR A 17 14.38 28.88 15.85
N GLU A 18 13.36 29.75 15.85
CA GLU A 18 11.99 29.36 16.20
C GLU A 18 11.47 28.22 15.30
N ALA A 19 11.70 28.33 13.99
CA ALA A 19 11.30 27.31 13.03
C ALA A 19 11.99 25.96 13.23
N GLU A 20 13.25 25.95 13.69
CA GLU A 20 13.96 24.70 14.00
C GLU A 20 13.44 24.07 15.30
N TYR A 21 13.15 24.89 16.30
CA TYR A 21 12.58 24.43 17.55
C TYR A 21 11.20 23.77 17.35
N GLU A 22 10.34 24.35 16.52
CA GLU A 22 9.02 23.77 16.21
C GLU A 22 9.13 22.39 15.55
N LYS A 23 10.07 22.22 14.62
CA LYS A 23 10.33 20.92 13.99
C LYS A 23 10.76 19.87 15.03
N VAL A 24 11.67 20.23 15.93
CA VAL A 24 12.10 19.34 17.03
C VAL A 24 10.93 19.02 17.96
N LYS A 25 10.05 19.99 18.22
CA LYS A 25 8.86 19.81 19.05
C LYS A 25 7.88 18.82 18.45
N GLN A 26 7.55 18.96 17.16
CA GLN A 26 6.66 18.03 16.44
C GLN A 26 7.24 16.61 16.44
N LEU A 27 8.55 16.47 16.16
CA LEU A 27 9.22 15.16 16.17
C LEU A 27 9.23 14.51 17.55
N ALA A 28 9.36 15.31 18.61
CA ALA A 28 9.29 14.84 19.99
C ALA A 28 7.86 14.40 20.36
N GLU A 29 6.85 15.15 19.93
CA GLU A 29 5.43 14.86 20.17
C GLU A 29 5.00 13.52 19.55
N ILE A 30 5.41 13.24 18.30
CA ILE A 30 5.17 11.94 17.63
C ILE A 30 5.71 10.77 18.47
N ARG A 31 6.78 11.00 19.25
CA ARG A 31 7.43 9.98 20.08
C ARG A 31 6.98 10.04 21.54
N ASN A 32 5.99 10.86 21.89
CA ASN A 32 5.54 11.12 23.26
C ASN A 32 6.69 11.56 24.19
N LEU A 33 7.62 12.35 23.68
CA LEU A 33 8.79 12.85 24.39
C LEU A 33 8.78 14.38 24.46
N ASN A 34 9.46 14.94 25.47
CA ASN A 34 9.75 16.38 25.46
C ASN A 34 10.94 16.69 24.51
N PRO A 35 11.01 17.90 23.95
CA PRO A 35 12.06 18.27 22.99
C PRO A 35 13.47 18.00 23.51
N THR A 36 13.75 18.28 24.78
CA THR A 36 15.07 18.08 25.41
C THR A 36 15.48 16.61 25.47
N ALA A 37 14.56 15.73 25.87
CA ALA A 37 14.78 14.29 25.95
C ALA A 37 14.93 13.70 24.55
N TYR A 38 14.11 14.14 23.60
CA TYR A 38 14.21 13.76 22.19
C TYR A 38 15.57 14.14 21.61
N THR A 39 15.99 15.41 21.73
CA THR A 39 17.30 15.87 21.23
C THR A 39 18.45 15.11 21.87
N ARG A 40 18.38 14.82 23.18
CA ARG A 40 19.38 14.01 23.86
C ARG A 40 19.45 12.59 23.29
N LEU A 41 18.31 11.93 23.12
CA LEU A 41 18.25 10.56 22.60
C LEU A 41 18.68 10.47 21.14
N VAL A 42 18.33 11.45 20.29
CA VAL A 42 18.78 11.48 18.89
C VAL A 42 20.28 11.73 18.80
N ALA A 43 20.80 12.71 19.55
CA ALA A 43 22.24 13.00 19.56
C ALA A 43 23.08 11.84 20.10
N LEU A 44 22.56 11.10 21.09
CA LEU A 44 23.19 9.88 21.60
C LEU A 44 22.98 8.68 20.67
N GLY A 45 21.80 8.58 20.05
CA GLY A 45 21.32 7.46 19.23
C GLY A 45 21.97 7.38 17.85
N ASN A 46 22.44 8.51 17.30
CA ASN A 46 23.15 8.55 16.01
C ASN A 46 24.55 7.91 16.03
N ARG A 47 24.97 7.26 17.14
CA ARG A 47 26.17 6.41 17.20
C ARG A 47 25.91 4.93 17.01
N ILE A 48 24.66 4.50 16.89
CA ILE A 48 24.35 3.10 16.59
C ILE A 48 24.43 2.98 15.06
N LYS A 49 25.41 2.22 14.54
CA LYS A 49 25.40 1.75 13.14
C LYS A 49 23.99 1.27 12.85
N PRO A 50 23.37 1.60 11.70
CA PRO A 50 21.99 1.16 11.43
C PRO A 50 21.89 -0.32 11.76
N THR A 51 21.16 -0.65 12.83
CA THR A 51 20.89 -2.03 13.17
C THR A 51 20.08 -2.54 11.98
N VAL A 52 20.69 -3.38 11.16
CA VAL A 52 19.98 -4.12 10.13
C VAL A 52 18.94 -4.93 10.89
N VAL A 53 17.72 -4.43 10.91
CA VAL A 53 16.59 -5.24 11.36
C VAL A 53 16.45 -6.27 10.26
N GLU A 54 16.95 -7.49 10.51
CA GLU A 54 16.56 -8.66 9.75
C GLU A 54 15.07 -8.83 9.99
N MET A 55 14.28 -8.16 9.16
CA MET A 55 12.86 -8.39 9.10
C MET A 55 12.72 -9.84 8.64
N PRO A 56 12.11 -10.73 9.44
CA PRO A 56 11.92 -12.10 9.02
C PRO A 56 11.17 -12.05 7.69
N SER A 57 11.71 -12.73 6.67
CA SER A 57 11.26 -12.68 5.27
C SER A 57 9.76 -12.95 5.07
N ASN A 58 9.08 -13.45 6.10
CA ASN A 58 7.64 -13.67 6.14
C ASN A 58 6.79 -12.41 6.36
N GLN A 59 7.37 -11.27 6.78
CA GLN A 59 6.64 -10.00 6.96
C GLN A 59 6.95 -8.94 5.91
N MET A 60 7.94 -9.19 5.03
CA MET A 60 8.25 -8.36 3.85
C MET A 60 7.71 -8.95 2.55
N ARG A 61 6.70 -9.81 2.58
CA ARG A 61 5.90 -10.09 1.38
C ARG A 61 4.83 -9.00 1.28
N ILE A 62 5.30 -7.78 1.00
CA ILE A 62 4.49 -6.79 0.29
C ILE A 62 4.18 -7.51 -1.01
N ASP A 63 2.93 -7.97 -1.16
CA ASP A 63 2.34 -8.64 -2.32
C ASP A 63 3.38 -9.26 -3.26
N SER A 64 3.65 -10.55 -3.04
CA SER A 64 4.49 -11.38 -3.93
C SER A 64 4.21 -10.96 -5.38
N ASP A 65 5.22 -10.72 -6.20
CA ASP A 65 5.00 -10.38 -7.63
C ASP A 65 4.00 -11.36 -8.29
N GLU A 66 3.97 -12.62 -7.83
CA GLU A 66 2.97 -13.63 -8.19
C GLU A 66 1.52 -13.26 -7.85
N ASP A 67 1.25 -12.70 -6.67
CA ASP A 67 -0.08 -12.24 -6.27
C ASP A 67 -0.50 -11.04 -7.12
N VAL A 68 0.42 -10.10 -7.36
CA VAL A 68 0.18 -8.93 -8.22
C VAL A 68 -0.13 -9.36 -9.65
N GLU A 69 0.65 -10.27 -10.23
CA GLU A 69 0.42 -10.80 -11.58
C GLU A 69 -0.86 -11.64 -11.66
N LYS A 70 -1.18 -12.41 -10.60
CA LYS A 70 -2.46 -13.12 -10.50
C LYS A 70 -3.64 -12.15 -10.51
N TYR A 71 -3.63 -11.10 -9.67
CA TYR A 71 -4.71 -10.12 -9.64
C TYR A 71 -4.82 -9.32 -10.94
N LYS A 72 -3.70 -9.03 -11.62
CA LYS A 72 -3.73 -8.43 -12.97
C LYS A 72 -4.38 -9.36 -14.00
N SER A 73 -4.02 -10.63 -14.00
CA SER A 73 -4.62 -11.65 -14.88
C SER A 73 -6.13 -11.77 -14.63
N GLU A 74 -6.54 -11.80 -13.37
CA GLU A 74 -7.96 -11.84 -12.97
C GLU A 74 -8.71 -10.54 -13.36
N ALA A 75 -8.08 -9.38 -13.24
CA ALA A 75 -8.66 -8.12 -13.68
C ALA A 75 -8.83 -8.08 -15.21
N GLN A 76 -7.86 -8.62 -15.96
CA GLN A 76 -7.92 -8.71 -17.42
C GLN A 76 -9.02 -9.67 -17.89
N SER A 77 -9.15 -10.85 -17.27
CA SER A 77 -10.22 -11.78 -17.59
C SER A 77 -11.59 -11.19 -17.25
N ASN A 78 -11.73 -10.52 -16.11
CA ASN A 78 -12.96 -9.80 -15.75
C ASN A 78 -13.32 -8.68 -16.74
N ALA A 79 -12.33 -7.92 -17.23
CA ALA A 79 -12.57 -6.91 -18.25
C ALA A 79 -13.06 -7.53 -19.57
N TYR A 80 -12.47 -8.67 -19.95
CA TYR A 80 -12.92 -9.45 -21.10
C TYR A 80 -14.37 -9.93 -20.94
N TYR A 81 -14.71 -10.56 -19.80
CA TYR A 81 -16.09 -10.98 -19.49
C TYR A 81 -17.08 -9.81 -19.49
N ALA A 82 -16.71 -8.67 -18.91
CA ALA A 82 -17.56 -7.48 -18.89
C ALA A 82 -17.81 -6.92 -20.29
N SER A 83 -16.79 -6.92 -21.17
CA SER A 83 -16.96 -6.48 -22.55
C SER A 83 -17.88 -7.40 -23.35
N MET A 84 -17.75 -8.72 -23.16
CA MET A 84 -18.63 -9.72 -23.78
C MET A 84 -20.07 -9.56 -23.29
N PHE A 85 -20.28 -9.41 -21.98
CA PHE A 85 -21.61 -9.20 -21.41
C PHE A 85 -22.25 -7.91 -21.92
N LYS A 86 -21.50 -6.81 -22.02
CA LYS A 86 -22.00 -5.56 -22.61
C LYS A 86 -22.44 -5.75 -24.06
N ARG A 87 -21.67 -6.49 -24.85
CA ARG A 87 -21.99 -6.83 -26.24
C ARG A 87 -23.22 -7.73 -26.34
N PHE A 88 -23.41 -8.66 -25.41
CA PHE A 88 -24.65 -9.45 -25.35
C PHE A 88 -25.85 -8.57 -24.94
N ALA A 89 -25.67 -7.72 -23.93
CA ALA A 89 -26.71 -6.85 -23.41
C ALA A 89 -27.22 -5.85 -24.46
N SER A 90 -26.39 -5.42 -25.42
CA SER A 90 -26.85 -4.57 -26.52
C SER A 90 -27.87 -5.23 -27.45
N TYR A 91 -28.03 -6.56 -27.40
CA TYR A 91 -29.07 -7.27 -28.13
C TYR A 91 -30.39 -7.41 -27.35
N ILE A 92 -30.46 -6.85 -26.14
CA ILE A 92 -31.68 -6.82 -25.33
C ILE A 92 -32.42 -5.52 -25.67
N GLU A 93 -33.67 -5.64 -26.10
CA GLU A 93 -34.55 -4.48 -26.31
C GLU A 93 -34.93 -3.84 -24.96
N ASP A 94 -34.64 -2.55 -24.80
CA ASP A 94 -34.80 -1.80 -23.53
C ASP A 94 -36.24 -1.83 -22.98
N ASP A 95 -37.24 -1.73 -23.86
CA ASP A 95 -38.64 -1.54 -23.45
C ASP A 95 -39.38 -2.85 -23.12
N ARG A 96 -38.87 -3.99 -23.61
CA ARG A 96 -39.60 -5.27 -23.57
C ARG A 96 -38.77 -6.45 -23.07
N PHE A 97 -37.49 -6.23 -22.77
CA PHE A 97 -36.54 -7.26 -22.33
C PHE A 97 -36.48 -8.47 -23.27
N TYR A 98 -36.77 -8.26 -24.56
CA TYR A 98 -36.64 -9.29 -25.59
C TYR A 98 -35.21 -9.34 -26.09
N ILE A 99 -34.69 -10.56 -26.25
CA ILE A 99 -33.36 -10.78 -26.82
C ILE A 99 -33.51 -10.95 -28.34
N ASN A 100 -32.81 -10.14 -29.12
CA ASN A 100 -32.73 -10.29 -30.57
C ASN A 100 -31.81 -11.47 -30.93
N LEU A 101 -32.37 -12.69 -30.86
CA LEU A 101 -31.63 -13.93 -31.13
C LEU A 101 -31.09 -14.00 -32.57
N HIS A 102 -31.73 -13.33 -33.53
CA HIS A 102 -31.29 -13.32 -34.91
C HIS A 102 -29.96 -12.57 -35.07
N GLU A 103 -29.83 -11.41 -34.41
CA GLU A 103 -28.58 -10.65 -34.41
C GLU A 103 -27.49 -11.34 -33.61
N VAL A 104 -27.81 -11.92 -32.45
CA VAL A 104 -26.87 -12.72 -31.66
C VAL A 104 -26.30 -13.89 -32.49
N GLN A 105 -27.14 -14.59 -33.25
CA GLN A 105 -26.71 -15.71 -34.11
C GLN A 105 -25.79 -15.27 -35.25
N SER A 106 -25.89 -14.00 -35.67
CA SER A 106 -25.05 -13.43 -36.73
C SER A 106 -23.68 -12.99 -36.20
N ASP A 107 -23.56 -12.75 -34.89
CA ASP A 107 -22.32 -12.33 -34.25
C ASP A 107 -21.38 -13.51 -33.96
N ARG A 108 -20.60 -13.87 -34.98
CA ARG A 108 -19.62 -14.96 -34.89
C ARG A 108 -18.55 -14.73 -33.82
N GLU A 109 -18.16 -13.49 -33.56
CA GLU A 109 -17.14 -13.17 -32.57
C GLU A 109 -17.66 -13.39 -31.15
N LEU A 110 -18.89 -12.93 -30.86
CA LEU A 110 -19.56 -13.19 -29.58
C LEU A 110 -19.75 -14.70 -29.36
N ILE A 111 -20.18 -15.43 -30.39
CA ILE A 111 -20.36 -16.89 -30.30
C ILE A 111 -19.03 -17.59 -30.01
N GLN A 112 -17.95 -17.22 -30.71
CA GLN A 112 -16.62 -17.77 -30.46
C GLN A 112 -16.12 -17.43 -29.05
N ALA A 113 -16.32 -16.19 -28.60
CA ALA A 113 -15.97 -15.75 -27.25
C ALA A 113 -16.71 -16.56 -26.17
N ILE A 114 -18.01 -16.80 -26.34
CA ILE A 114 -18.82 -17.65 -25.44
C ILE A 114 -18.33 -19.10 -25.47
N HIS A 115 -18.00 -19.64 -26.64
CA HIS A 115 -17.48 -21.00 -26.76
C HIS A 115 -16.12 -21.18 -26.07
N GLN A 116 -15.23 -20.19 -26.17
CA GLN A 116 -13.95 -20.20 -25.48
C GLN A 116 -14.14 -20.25 -23.96
N VAL A 117 -15.04 -19.41 -23.43
CA VAL A 117 -15.35 -19.37 -22.00
C VAL A 117 -16.04 -20.64 -21.51
N LYS A 118 -16.90 -21.26 -22.32
CA LYS A 118 -17.55 -22.54 -21.97
C LYS A 118 -16.57 -23.73 -21.91
N LYS A 119 -15.38 -23.58 -22.49
CA LYS A 119 -14.37 -24.64 -22.58
C LYS A 119 -13.36 -24.59 -21.43
N GLU A 120 -13.18 -23.41 -20.82
CA GLU A 120 -12.42 -23.22 -19.57
C GLU A 120 -13.20 -23.75 -18.36
#